data_AF-R5P7B9-F1
#
_entry.id   AF-R5P7B9-F1
#
_cell.length_a   1.000
_cell.length_b   1.000
_cell.length_c   1.000
_cell.angle_alpha   90.00
_cell.angle_beta   90.00
_cell.angle_gamma   90.00
#
_symmetry.space_group_name_H-M   'P 1'
#
loop_
_entity.id
_entity.type
_entity.pdbx_description
1 polymer ?
#
loop_
_entity_poly.entity_id
_entity_poly.type
_entity_poly.pdbx_seq_one_letter_code
_entity_poly.pdbx_strand_id
1 'polypeptide(L)'
;MKKRYIITGITTILVLLWGIYIGGYIIKNNKEISYSNYYNQVERNDDLEYLTLSEIRDKKDEAINKIEEGYYENLHGKDVAINLAEEGVDKLYEIKETENTEPYRGIKDEETILEEEVKVIEHYFDMDTLDPEELIDVSTLTAEENGYIYITYDELKEKIKNGTYKAKEEVKYNLPSLAYTKIWSDKGDNRYIYVSPEFNVTLIKGKLYEVTFRNKENGFPEDPEEDYEPIEIYYPNDKNLDDSYTLFDGKSITIKQAIDFTEDYFNNRLPYDSMPDVKRKVAKIEVFEVEEGKICLEFSLTRCYEGLIFNTGTINSVGVISSHKTDDFKAIMVDTDDIDEYIGNPNNYNKLIKTSKAITEIVSLDSALQALSENIGSNSRYEVKSIEMIYLRNALDGNILNTENWEGKPAWKVECTNDNDDTNYIFYVDMQTGRIQYEAVN
;
A
#
# COMPACT_ATOMS: atom_id res chain seq x y z
N MET A 1 14.31 -36.68 -24.35
CA MET A 1 15.10 -35.46 -24.65
C MET A 1 14.38 -34.30 -23.97
N LYS A 2 14.92 -33.79 -22.86
CA LYS A 2 14.38 -32.60 -22.18
C LYS A 2 14.73 -31.37 -23.05
N LYS A 3 13.73 -30.63 -23.51
CA LYS A 3 13.97 -29.35 -24.21
C LYS A 3 14.40 -28.33 -23.16
N ARG A 4 15.62 -27.79 -23.31
CA ARG A 4 16.11 -26.63 -22.57
C ARG A 4 15.70 -25.41 -23.36
N TYR A 5 14.85 -24.56 -22.79
CA TYR A 5 14.56 -23.24 -23.34
C TYR A 5 15.58 -22.28 -22.72
N ILE A 6 16.45 -21.74 -23.57
CA ILE A 6 17.42 -20.70 -23.19
C ILE A 6 16.80 -19.39 -23.66
N ILE A 7 16.21 -18.62 -22.74
CA ILE A 7 15.84 -17.24 -23.01
C ILE A 7 17.12 -16.41 -22.84
N THR A 8 17.79 -16.11 -23.95
CA THR A 8 18.89 -15.15 -24.00
C THR A 8 18.33 -13.74 -23.95
N GLY A 9 18.03 -13.25 -22.75
CA GLY A 9 17.63 -11.87 -22.50
C GLY A 9 17.93 -11.53 -21.05
N ILE A 10 18.99 -10.77 -20.80
CA ILE A 10 19.40 -10.33 -19.46
C ILE A 10 18.29 -9.49 -18.76
N THR A 11 17.28 -9.04 -19.50
CA THR A 11 16.17 -8.18 -19.07
C THR A 11 14.98 -8.92 -18.45
N THR A 12 14.66 -10.16 -18.89
CA THR A 12 13.58 -10.99 -18.27
C THR A 12 13.98 -11.47 -16.86
N ILE A 13 15.26 -11.36 -16.52
CA ILE A 13 15.89 -11.91 -15.31
C ILE A 13 15.55 -11.11 -14.03
N LEU A 14 15.15 -9.83 -14.15
CA LEU A 14 14.93 -8.95 -12.97
C LEU A 14 13.50 -8.99 -12.40
N VAL A 15 12.49 -9.42 -13.18
CA VAL A 15 11.08 -9.48 -12.72
C VAL A 15 10.83 -10.67 -11.79
N LEU A 16 11.49 -11.80 -12.05
CA LEU A 16 11.49 -12.93 -11.12
C LEU A 16 12.23 -12.60 -9.83
N LEU A 17 13.19 -11.69 -9.90
CA LEU A 17 13.79 -11.13 -8.71
C LEU A 17 12.79 -10.26 -7.96
N TRP A 18 11.94 -9.43 -8.56
CA TRP A 18 11.00 -8.57 -7.79
C TRP A 18 9.87 -9.31 -7.07
N GLY A 19 9.21 -10.28 -7.71
CA GLY A 19 8.22 -11.15 -7.03
C GLY A 19 8.83 -12.00 -5.91
N ILE A 20 10.12 -12.35 -6.04
CA ILE A 20 10.92 -13.05 -5.01
C ILE A 20 11.65 -12.06 -4.09
N TYR A 21 11.79 -10.77 -4.42
CA TYR A 21 12.45 -9.76 -3.59
C TYR A 21 11.49 -9.34 -2.50
N ILE A 22 10.21 -9.17 -2.83
CA ILE A 22 9.15 -8.91 -1.85
C ILE A 22 8.86 -10.16 -1.00
N GLY A 23 8.89 -11.37 -1.58
CA GLY A 23 8.66 -12.62 -0.83
C GLY A 23 9.88 -13.21 -0.10
N GLY A 24 11.10 -12.91 -0.56
CA GLY A 24 12.34 -13.58 -0.15
C GLY A 24 13.36 -12.71 0.59
N TYR A 25 13.24 -11.37 0.54
CA TYR A 25 14.04 -10.50 1.41
C TYR A 25 13.65 -10.65 2.89
N ILE A 26 12.47 -11.20 3.17
CA ILE A 26 11.99 -11.56 4.52
C ILE A 26 12.78 -12.74 5.14
N ILE A 27 13.49 -13.56 4.34
CA ILE A 27 14.00 -14.86 4.85
C ILE A 27 15.54 -14.97 4.94
N LYS A 28 16.37 -14.13 4.28
CA LYS A 28 17.79 -14.53 4.08
C LYS A 28 18.93 -13.60 4.47
N ASN A 29 18.72 -12.38 4.99
CA ASN A 29 19.83 -11.56 5.50
C ASN A 29 19.83 -11.43 7.03
N ASN A 30 20.20 -12.53 7.70
CA ASN A 30 20.68 -12.54 9.08
C ASN A 30 22.06 -11.85 9.18
N LYS A 31 22.07 -10.52 9.09
CA LYS A 31 23.02 -9.72 9.84
C LYS A 31 22.23 -9.02 10.93
N GLU A 32 22.61 -9.25 12.18
CA GLU A 32 22.18 -8.43 13.32
C GLU A 32 22.56 -6.98 13.04
N ILE A 33 21.70 -6.25 12.36
CA ILE A 33 21.70 -4.80 12.39
C ILE A 33 20.95 -4.47 13.69
N SER A 34 21.71 -4.22 14.74
CA SER A 34 21.22 -3.61 15.96
C SER A 34 20.70 -2.21 15.60
N TYR A 35 19.39 -2.08 15.40
CA TYR A 35 18.76 -0.77 15.24
C TYR A 35 18.85 -0.02 16.57
N SER A 36 19.59 1.08 16.58
CA SER A 36 19.52 2.05 17.66
C SER A 36 18.13 2.69 17.60
N ASN A 37 17.26 2.23 18.49
CA ASN A 37 15.99 2.86 18.83
C ASN A 37 16.18 4.35 19.10
N TYR A 38 15.99 5.22 18.10
CA TYR A 38 15.84 6.65 18.33
C TYR A 38 14.38 6.95 18.71
N TYR A 39 13.95 6.45 19.86
CA TYR A 39 12.67 6.85 20.45
C TYR A 39 12.94 8.00 21.41
N ASN A 40 12.69 9.23 20.95
CA ASN A 40 12.50 10.33 21.88
C ASN A 40 11.03 10.32 22.30
N GLN A 41 10.73 9.56 23.37
CA GLN A 41 9.44 9.61 24.03
C GLN A 41 9.37 10.91 24.83
N VAL A 42 8.30 11.68 24.66
CA VAL A 42 8.06 12.86 25.48
C VAL A 42 7.05 12.54 26.57
N GLU A 43 7.29 13.06 27.79
CA GLU A 43 6.51 12.73 28.99
C GLU A 43 5.02 13.12 28.86
N ARG A 44 4.19 12.40 29.62
CA ARG A 44 2.73 12.56 29.67
C ARG A 44 2.35 13.98 30.11
N ASN A 45 1.48 14.65 29.35
CA ASN A 45 0.86 15.91 29.76
C ASN A 45 -0.37 15.60 30.64
N ASP A 46 -0.43 16.13 31.86
CA ASP A 46 -1.48 15.80 32.84
C ASP A 46 -2.79 16.59 32.62
N ASP A 47 -2.81 17.57 31.70
CA ASP A 47 -3.93 18.48 31.43
C ASP A 47 -4.67 18.21 30.10
N LEU A 48 -4.63 16.97 29.59
CA LEU A 48 -5.28 16.61 28.31
C LEU A 48 -6.82 16.61 28.40
N GLU A 49 -7.48 17.29 27.47
CA GLU A 49 -8.92 17.16 27.24
C GLU A 49 -9.20 15.87 26.47
N TYR A 50 -10.20 15.11 26.92
CA TYR A 50 -10.68 13.92 26.23
C TYR A 50 -12.10 14.18 25.73
N LEU A 51 -12.35 13.82 24.47
CA LEU A 51 -13.62 14.03 23.78
C LEU A 51 -14.08 12.76 23.10
N THR A 52 -15.39 12.64 22.93
CA THR A 52 -15.98 11.62 22.06
C THR A 52 -15.70 11.93 20.58
N LEU A 53 -15.79 10.91 19.70
CA LEU A 53 -15.65 11.13 18.25
C LEU A 53 -16.68 12.11 17.68
N SER A 54 -17.88 12.19 18.27
CA SER A 54 -18.89 13.18 17.85
C SER A 54 -18.42 14.60 18.16
N GLU A 55 -17.95 14.84 19.39
CA GLU A 55 -17.46 16.16 19.80
C GLU A 55 -16.21 16.57 19.01
N ILE A 56 -15.34 15.61 18.65
CA ILE A 56 -14.19 15.89 17.78
C ILE A 56 -14.63 16.33 16.39
N ARG A 57 -15.62 15.68 15.79
CA ARG A 57 -16.17 16.10 14.49
C ARG A 57 -16.74 17.52 14.56
N ASP A 58 -17.44 17.84 15.65
CA ASP A 58 -18.03 19.17 15.87
C ASP A 58 -16.97 20.26 16.10
N LYS A 59 -15.83 19.93 16.72
CA LYS A 59 -14.75 20.88 17.05
C LYS A 59 -13.58 20.88 16.06
N LYS A 60 -13.58 20.03 15.04
CA LYS A 60 -12.42 19.88 14.14
C LYS A 60 -12.00 21.20 13.47
N ASP A 61 -12.98 21.98 13.01
CA ASP A 61 -12.72 23.24 12.30
C ASP A 61 -12.16 24.31 13.26
N GLU A 62 -12.55 24.28 14.54
CA GLU A 62 -11.97 25.15 15.56
C GLU A 62 -10.47 24.86 15.76
N ALA A 63 -10.11 23.57 15.86
CA ALA A 63 -8.71 23.17 16.01
C ALA A 63 -7.87 23.54 14.77
N ILE A 64 -8.40 23.34 13.55
CA ILE A 64 -7.73 23.75 12.32
C ILE A 64 -7.55 25.27 12.27
N ASN A 65 -8.59 26.06 12.57
CA ASN A 65 -8.50 27.52 12.59
C ASN A 65 -7.43 28.01 13.57
N LYS A 66 -7.24 27.36 14.72
CA LYS A 66 -6.16 27.70 15.67
C LYS A 66 -4.76 27.54 15.06
N ILE A 67 -4.54 26.54 14.20
CA ILE A 67 -3.29 26.38 13.47
C ILE A 67 -3.10 27.56 12.51
N GLU A 68 -4.14 27.87 11.71
CA GLU A 68 -4.09 28.94 10.71
C GLU A 68 -3.96 30.34 11.31
N GLU A 69 -4.53 30.55 12.50
CA GLU A 69 -4.44 31.80 13.27
C GLU A 69 -3.13 31.91 14.08
N GLY A 70 -2.28 30.87 14.09
CA GLY A 70 -1.00 30.86 14.79
C GLY A 70 -1.13 30.83 16.31
N TYR A 71 -2.15 30.12 16.83
CA TYR A 71 -2.38 29.96 18.27
C TYR A 71 -1.27 29.16 18.96
N TYR A 72 -0.73 28.16 18.26
CA TYR A 72 0.36 27.32 18.75
C TYR A 72 1.71 27.99 18.48
N GLU A 73 2.62 27.96 19.46
CA GLU A 73 3.91 28.67 19.38
C GLU A 73 4.78 28.16 18.21
N ASN A 74 4.81 26.83 18.02
CA ASN A 74 5.73 26.16 17.10
C ASN A 74 5.03 25.50 15.89
N LEU A 75 3.70 25.61 15.79
CA LEU A 75 2.92 25.05 14.70
C LEU A 75 2.16 26.15 13.96
N HIS A 76 2.21 26.11 12.63
CA HIS A 76 1.42 26.97 11.75
C HIS A 76 1.03 26.19 10.50
N GLY A 77 0.17 26.74 9.65
CA GLY A 77 -0.25 26.06 8.42
C GLY A 77 -1.38 26.82 7.75
N LYS A 78 -1.70 26.44 6.52
CA LYS A 78 -2.82 26.98 5.76
C LYS A 78 -3.44 25.86 4.94
N ASP A 79 -4.77 25.84 4.87
CA ASP A 79 -5.52 24.82 4.12
C ASP A 79 -5.17 23.39 4.60
N VAL A 80 -5.00 23.23 5.92
CA VAL A 80 -4.58 21.94 6.53
C VAL A 80 -5.62 20.86 6.24
N ALA A 81 -5.19 19.77 5.61
CA ALA A 81 -6.05 18.63 5.33
C ALA A 81 -6.33 17.84 6.62
N ILE A 82 -7.57 17.38 6.82
CA ILE A 82 -7.93 16.57 7.99
C ILE A 82 -8.73 15.33 7.60
N ASN A 83 -8.28 14.18 8.10
CA ASN A 83 -8.92 12.88 7.92
C ASN A 83 -9.31 12.29 9.27
N LEU A 84 -10.62 12.11 9.48
CA LEU A 84 -11.16 11.54 10.72
C LEU A 84 -11.69 10.11 10.46
N ALA A 85 -11.94 9.38 11.54
CA ALA A 85 -12.63 8.09 11.44
C ALA A 85 -14.00 8.23 10.71
N GLU A 86 -14.36 7.20 9.92
CA GLU A 86 -15.56 7.17 9.07
C GLU A 86 -16.81 7.66 9.80
N GLU A 87 -17.72 8.32 9.06
CA GLU A 87 -19.02 8.73 9.61
C GLU A 87 -19.77 7.53 10.23
N GLY A 88 -20.40 7.77 11.37
CA GLY A 88 -21.12 6.73 12.11
C GLY A 88 -20.26 5.91 13.09
N VAL A 89 -18.93 6.04 13.05
CA VAL A 89 -18.05 5.45 14.07
C VAL A 89 -18.15 6.24 15.38
N ASP A 90 -18.47 5.56 16.48
CA ASP A 90 -18.60 6.13 17.82
C ASP A 90 -17.56 5.61 18.83
N LYS A 91 -16.80 4.57 18.44
CA LYS A 91 -15.82 3.89 19.28
C LYS A 91 -14.61 3.46 18.47
N LEU A 92 -13.44 3.50 19.11
CA LEU A 92 -12.20 2.93 18.59
C LEU A 92 -11.77 1.71 19.42
N TYR A 93 -10.79 0.97 18.90
CA TYR A 93 -10.23 -0.22 19.54
C TYR A 93 -8.73 -0.26 19.31
N GLU A 94 -7.95 -0.80 20.25
CA GLU A 94 -6.65 -1.36 19.93
C GLU A 94 -6.83 -2.70 19.20
N ILE A 95 -5.92 -2.99 18.29
CA ILE A 95 -5.98 -4.20 17.47
C ILE A 95 -4.66 -4.97 17.51
N LYS A 96 -4.75 -6.27 17.24
CA LYS A 96 -3.63 -7.13 16.89
C LYS A 96 -3.81 -7.65 15.48
N GLU A 97 -2.77 -7.52 14.67
CA GLU A 97 -2.67 -8.13 13.34
C GLU A 97 -1.80 -9.38 13.48
N THR A 98 -2.35 -10.54 13.09
CA THR A 98 -1.65 -11.83 13.12
C THR A 98 -1.63 -12.44 11.73
N GLU A 99 -0.51 -13.06 11.36
CA GLU A 99 -0.37 -13.74 10.07
C GLU A 99 -1.55 -14.68 9.76
N ASN A 100 -2.03 -14.65 8.52
CA ASN A 100 -2.91 -15.70 8.04
C ASN A 100 -2.13 -16.99 7.81
N THR A 101 -2.63 -18.12 8.30
CA THR A 101 -1.98 -19.42 8.14
C THR A 101 -2.66 -20.31 7.11
N GLU A 102 -3.71 -19.83 6.45
CA GLU A 102 -4.53 -20.63 5.54
C GLU A 102 -4.56 -20.01 4.13
N PRO A 103 -4.51 -20.83 3.07
CA PRO A 103 -4.69 -20.37 1.69
C PRO A 103 -6.11 -19.87 1.44
N TYR A 104 -6.37 -19.35 0.25
CA TYR A 104 -7.67 -18.81 -0.15
C TYR A 104 -8.81 -19.78 0.16
N ARG A 105 -9.81 -19.30 0.92
CA ARG A 105 -10.96 -20.09 1.42
C ARG A 105 -10.58 -21.40 2.15
N GLY A 106 -9.33 -21.53 2.62
CA GLY A 106 -8.80 -22.76 3.22
C GLY A 106 -8.59 -23.91 2.23
N ILE A 107 -8.48 -23.63 0.92
CA ILE A 107 -8.28 -24.64 -0.13
C ILE A 107 -6.87 -25.22 -0.06
N LYS A 108 -6.76 -26.53 0.20
CA LYS A 108 -5.46 -27.24 0.34
C LYS A 108 -5.15 -28.16 -0.84
N ASP A 109 -6.01 -28.18 -1.84
CA ASP A 109 -5.93 -29.03 -3.02
C ASP A 109 -5.37 -28.24 -4.21
N GLU A 110 -4.38 -28.80 -4.89
CA GLU A 110 -3.64 -28.11 -5.95
C GLU A 110 -4.49 -27.86 -7.21
N GLU A 111 -5.41 -28.77 -7.55
CA GLU A 111 -6.30 -28.61 -8.71
C GLU A 111 -7.32 -27.51 -8.45
N THR A 112 -7.94 -27.53 -7.27
CA THR A 112 -8.97 -26.56 -6.89
C THR A 112 -8.40 -25.14 -6.78
N ILE A 113 -7.21 -24.96 -6.21
CA ILE A 113 -6.61 -23.61 -6.11
C ILE A 113 -6.21 -23.09 -7.50
N LEU A 114 -5.66 -23.95 -8.36
CA LEU A 114 -5.30 -23.58 -9.73
C LEU A 114 -6.54 -23.14 -10.54
N GLU A 115 -7.68 -23.81 -10.37
CA GLU A 115 -8.94 -23.40 -11.00
C GLU A 115 -9.39 -22.00 -10.56
N GLU A 116 -9.23 -21.65 -9.29
CA GLU A 116 -9.58 -20.32 -8.80
C GLU A 116 -8.58 -19.25 -9.31
N GLU A 117 -7.27 -19.56 -9.35
CA GLU A 117 -6.24 -18.67 -9.91
C GLU A 117 -6.53 -18.36 -11.39
N VAL A 118 -6.89 -19.37 -12.18
CA VAL A 118 -7.25 -19.21 -13.59
C VAL A 118 -8.47 -18.32 -13.78
N LYS A 119 -9.51 -18.43 -12.93
CA LYS A 119 -10.68 -17.54 -13.01
C LYS A 119 -10.33 -16.07 -12.85
N VAL A 120 -9.37 -15.76 -11.98
CA VAL A 120 -8.88 -14.38 -11.79
C VAL A 120 -8.12 -13.90 -13.02
N ILE A 121 -7.26 -14.75 -13.61
CA ILE A 121 -6.56 -14.41 -14.84
C ILE A 121 -7.55 -14.19 -15.99
N GLU A 122 -8.52 -15.10 -16.19
CA GLU A 122 -9.56 -14.99 -17.22
C GLU A 122 -10.42 -13.72 -17.11
N HIS A 123 -10.63 -13.23 -15.89
CA HIS A 123 -11.36 -11.99 -15.67
C HIS A 123 -10.65 -10.79 -16.30
N TYR A 124 -9.32 -10.74 -16.24
CA TYR A 124 -8.52 -9.61 -16.75
C TYR A 124 -8.00 -9.84 -18.16
N PHE A 125 -7.60 -11.07 -18.47
CA PHE A 125 -7.00 -11.45 -19.74
C PHE A 125 -7.69 -12.69 -20.28
N ASP A 126 -8.14 -12.62 -21.54
CA ASP A 126 -8.69 -13.78 -22.24
C ASP A 126 -7.61 -14.87 -22.39
N MET A 127 -7.78 -16.00 -21.69
CA MET A 127 -6.82 -17.11 -21.66
C MET A 127 -6.53 -17.69 -23.05
N ASP A 128 -7.51 -17.66 -23.96
CA ASP A 128 -7.32 -18.14 -25.34
C ASP A 128 -6.37 -17.22 -26.14
N THR A 129 -6.12 -16.01 -25.64
CA THR A 129 -5.22 -15.03 -26.25
C THR A 129 -3.83 -14.98 -25.60
N LEU A 130 -3.64 -15.68 -24.47
CA LEU A 130 -2.37 -15.71 -23.77
C LEU A 130 -1.40 -16.69 -24.46
N ASP A 131 -0.12 -16.34 -24.45
CA ASP A 131 0.94 -17.25 -24.90
C ASP A 131 1.15 -18.32 -23.82
N PRO A 132 0.91 -19.62 -24.11
CA PRO A 132 1.09 -20.69 -23.14
C PRO A 132 2.51 -20.81 -22.59
N GLU A 133 3.53 -20.33 -23.33
CA GLU A 133 4.92 -20.34 -22.85
C GLU A 133 5.18 -19.26 -21.78
N GLU A 134 4.35 -18.21 -21.74
CA GLU A 134 4.47 -17.09 -20.78
C GLU A 134 3.56 -17.27 -19.55
N LEU A 135 2.74 -18.32 -19.52
CA LEU A 135 1.91 -18.70 -18.37
C LEU A 135 2.61 -19.79 -17.56
N ILE A 136 3.08 -19.43 -16.36
CA ILE A 136 4.05 -20.20 -15.58
C ILE A 136 3.64 -20.34 -14.12
N ASP A 137 4.11 -21.39 -13.46
CA ASP A 137 4.00 -21.53 -12.01
C ASP A 137 5.25 -21.00 -11.31
N VAL A 138 5.09 -19.88 -10.61
CA VAL A 138 6.16 -19.17 -9.91
C VAL A 138 6.63 -19.93 -8.66
N SER A 139 5.79 -20.79 -8.08
CA SER A 139 6.13 -21.54 -6.87
C SER A 139 7.24 -22.60 -7.09
N THR A 140 7.54 -22.93 -8.35
CA THR A 140 8.62 -23.86 -8.74
C THR A 140 9.89 -23.15 -9.22
N LEU A 141 9.84 -21.81 -9.29
CA LEU A 141 10.79 -21.01 -10.03
C LEU A 141 12.18 -20.95 -9.41
N THR A 142 13.17 -21.54 -10.07
CA THR A 142 14.55 -21.67 -9.57
C THR A 142 15.55 -20.91 -10.41
N ALA A 143 16.35 -20.04 -9.79
CA ALA A 143 17.48 -19.40 -10.46
C ALA A 143 18.61 -20.41 -10.75
N GLU A 144 19.15 -20.37 -11.96
CA GLU A 144 20.35 -21.07 -12.39
C GLU A 144 21.33 -20.08 -13.05
N GLU A 145 22.59 -20.52 -13.28
CA GLU A 145 23.66 -19.67 -13.85
C GLU A 145 23.29 -18.99 -15.20
N ASN A 146 22.33 -19.53 -15.94
CA ASN A 146 21.92 -19.03 -17.26
C ASN A 146 20.41 -18.77 -17.40
N GLY A 147 19.71 -18.50 -16.29
CA GLY A 147 18.29 -18.14 -16.33
C GLY A 147 17.48 -18.78 -15.20
N TYR A 148 16.19 -18.97 -15.44
CA TYR A 148 15.28 -19.58 -14.46
C TYR A 148 14.69 -20.87 -15.00
N ILE A 149 14.51 -21.83 -14.11
CA ILE A 149 13.71 -23.03 -14.35
C ILE A 149 12.36 -22.83 -13.69
N TYR A 150 11.31 -22.96 -14.49
CA TYR A 150 9.93 -22.98 -14.06
C TYR A 150 9.19 -24.03 -14.89
N ILE A 151 7.99 -24.41 -14.44
CA ILE A 151 7.09 -25.24 -15.23
C ILE A 151 6.02 -24.37 -15.87
N THR A 152 5.68 -24.67 -17.12
CA THR A 152 4.59 -24.00 -17.84
C THR A 152 3.23 -24.47 -17.31
N TYR A 153 2.17 -23.74 -17.62
CA TYR A 153 0.81 -24.11 -17.25
C TYR A 153 0.40 -25.52 -17.69
N ASP A 154 0.79 -25.95 -18.89
CA ASP A 154 0.50 -27.30 -19.37
C ASP A 154 1.26 -28.38 -18.59
N GLU A 155 2.53 -28.15 -18.27
CA GLU A 155 3.33 -29.06 -17.43
C GLU A 155 2.80 -29.11 -15.99
N LEU A 156 2.35 -27.97 -15.45
CA LEU A 156 1.72 -27.85 -14.14
C LEU A 156 0.46 -28.74 -14.06
N LYS A 157 -0.46 -28.58 -15.01
CA LYS A 157 -1.69 -29.41 -15.08
C LYS A 157 -1.37 -30.89 -15.14
N GLU A 158 -0.39 -31.30 -15.95
CA GLU A 158 0.03 -32.70 -16.04
C GLU A 158 0.60 -33.21 -14.70
N LYS A 159 1.43 -32.41 -14.03
CA LYS A 159 2.04 -32.76 -12.74
C LYS A 159 1.02 -32.91 -11.62
N ILE A 160 0.04 -32.00 -11.54
CA ILE A 160 -1.07 -32.06 -10.58
C ILE A 160 -1.89 -33.32 -10.82
N LYS A 161 -2.34 -33.54 -12.07
CA LYS A 161 -3.12 -34.71 -12.46
C LYS A 161 -2.42 -36.04 -12.15
N ASN A 162 -1.10 -36.07 -12.28
CA ASN A 162 -0.29 -37.26 -11.99
C ASN A 162 0.12 -37.38 -10.51
N GLY A 163 -0.24 -36.42 -9.64
CA GLY A 163 0.14 -36.40 -8.21
C GLY A 163 1.65 -36.23 -7.98
N THR A 164 2.34 -35.55 -8.89
CA THR A 164 3.81 -35.35 -8.87
C THR A 164 4.22 -33.88 -8.73
N TYR A 165 3.23 -33.01 -8.58
CA TYR A 165 3.47 -31.60 -8.32
C TYR A 165 4.15 -31.40 -6.95
N LYS A 166 5.10 -30.46 -6.91
CA LYS A 166 5.76 -30.04 -5.67
C LYS A 166 6.29 -28.63 -5.86
N ALA A 167 5.85 -27.71 -5.01
CA ALA A 167 6.43 -26.39 -4.89
C ALA A 167 7.82 -26.48 -4.24
N LYS A 168 8.54 -25.36 -4.23
CA LYS A 168 9.80 -25.24 -3.49
C LYS A 168 9.59 -25.31 -1.99
N GLU A 169 10.61 -25.76 -1.27
CA GLU A 169 10.58 -25.87 0.20
C GLU A 169 10.37 -24.52 0.90
N GLU A 170 10.74 -23.42 0.25
CA GLU A 170 10.64 -22.05 0.76
C GLU A 170 9.22 -21.47 0.58
N VAL A 171 8.39 -22.08 -0.27
CA VAL A 171 7.01 -21.62 -0.49
C VAL A 171 6.15 -22.10 0.68
N LYS A 172 5.47 -21.14 1.31
CA LYS A 172 4.64 -21.34 2.51
C LYS A 172 3.63 -22.48 2.36
N TYR A 173 3.01 -22.56 1.19
CA TYR A 173 2.08 -23.64 0.84
C TYR A 173 2.67 -24.48 -0.28
N ASN A 174 2.55 -25.80 -0.19
CA ASN A 174 2.83 -26.67 -1.33
C ASN A 174 1.68 -26.60 -2.35
N LEU A 175 1.38 -25.40 -2.85
CA LEU A 175 0.30 -25.08 -3.77
C LEU A 175 0.86 -24.28 -4.96
N PRO A 176 0.21 -24.31 -6.14
CA PRO A 176 0.55 -23.47 -7.29
C PRO A 176 0.58 -21.97 -6.97
N SER A 177 1.27 -21.20 -7.81
CA SER A 177 1.11 -19.74 -7.88
C SER A 177 1.29 -19.31 -9.33
N LEU A 178 0.18 -19.02 -10.01
CA LEU A 178 0.18 -18.77 -11.44
C LEU A 178 0.58 -17.32 -11.76
N ALA A 179 1.45 -17.16 -12.77
CA ALA A 179 1.74 -15.86 -13.36
C ALA A 179 1.68 -15.91 -14.89
N TYR A 180 1.15 -14.85 -15.49
CA TYR A 180 1.39 -14.53 -16.89
C TYR A 180 2.41 -13.41 -16.97
N THR A 181 3.49 -13.61 -17.72
CA THR A 181 4.61 -12.66 -17.79
C THR A 181 4.99 -12.34 -19.22
N LYS A 182 4.38 -11.31 -19.81
CA LYS A 182 4.83 -10.79 -21.12
C LYS A 182 5.53 -9.45 -21.04
N ILE A 183 5.76 -8.93 -19.83
CA ILE A 183 6.52 -7.70 -19.66
C ILE A 183 7.85 -7.82 -20.42
N TRP A 184 8.24 -6.74 -21.12
CA TRP A 184 9.53 -6.60 -21.80
C TRP A 184 9.66 -7.39 -23.09
N SER A 185 8.57 -7.85 -23.69
CA SER A 185 8.66 -8.42 -25.04
C SER A 185 9.05 -7.33 -26.05
N ASP A 186 10.01 -7.61 -26.94
CA ASP A 186 10.40 -6.74 -28.09
C ASP A 186 9.21 -6.35 -29.00
N LYS A 187 8.02 -6.90 -28.72
CA LYS A 187 6.76 -6.73 -29.44
C LYS A 187 5.83 -5.70 -28.79
N GLY A 188 6.20 -5.07 -27.67
CA GLY A 188 5.46 -3.97 -27.04
C GLY A 188 4.20 -4.39 -26.27
N ASP A 189 4.01 -5.68 -26.00
CA ASP A 189 2.93 -6.19 -25.15
C ASP A 189 3.50 -6.38 -23.74
N ASN A 190 3.18 -5.48 -22.81
CA ASN A 190 3.77 -5.40 -21.47
C ASN A 190 2.77 -5.78 -20.37
N ARG A 191 2.07 -6.91 -20.55
CA ARG A 191 1.09 -7.40 -19.58
C ARG A 191 1.71 -8.32 -18.53
N TYR A 192 1.19 -8.22 -17.31
CA TYR A 192 1.52 -9.13 -16.21
C TYR A 192 0.34 -9.33 -15.28
N ILE A 193 0.18 -10.57 -14.84
CA ILE A 193 -0.64 -10.86 -13.67
C ILE A 193 0.04 -11.97 -12.88
N TYR A 194 0.02 -11.85 -11.56
CA TYR A 194 0.43 -12.89 -10.64
C TYR A 194 -0.68 -13.10 -9.62
N VAL A 195 -0.99 -14.37 -9.35
CA VAL A 195 -1.95 -14.79 -8.34
C VAL A 195 -1.26 -15.80 -7.43
N SER A 196 -1.17 -15.48 -6.15
CA SER A 196 -0.68 -16.42 -5.13
C SER A 196 -1.81 -17.33 -4.63
N PRO A 197 -1.51 -18.44 -3.92
CA PRO A 197 -2.53 -19.29 -3.32
C PRO A 197 -3.21 -18.63 -2.11
N GLU A 198 -2.70 -17.50 -1.62
CA GLU A 198 -3.39 -16.61 -0.68
C GLU A 198 -4.21 -15.56 -1.41
N PHE A 199 -4.24 -15.54 -2.75
CA PHE A 199 -4.91 -14.53 -3.56
C PHE A 199 -4.35 -13.12 -3.31
N ASN A 200 -3.04 -13.05 -3.13
CA ASN A 200 -2.29 -11.80 -3.32
C ASN A 200 -2.14 -11.63 -4.84
N VAL A 201 -2.73 -10.57 -5.38
CA VAL A 201 -2.79 -10.34 -6.83
C VAL A 201 -2.00 -9.10 -7.21
N THR A 202 -1.11 -9.24 -8.17
CA THR A 202 -0.47 -8.11 -8.86
C THR A 202 -0.97 -8.09 -10.29
N LEU A 203 -1.42 -6.93 -10.78
CA LEU A 203 -1.96 -6.74 -12.12
C LEU A 203 -1.28 -5.58 -12.83
N ILE A 204 -0.87 -5.80 -14.08
CA ILE A 204 -0.38 -4.78 -15.01
C ILE A 204 -1.02 -5.07 -16.37
N LYS A 205 -1.97 -4.24 -16.80
CA LYS A 205 -2.56 -4.34 -18.15
C LYS A 205 -1.63 -3.78 -19.24
N GLY A 206 -0.59 -3.03 -18.87
CA GLY A 206 0.53 -2.66 -19.74
C GLY A 206 0.39 -1.31 -20.46
N LYS A 207 -0.71 -0.57 -20.24
CA LYS A 207 -0.97 0.69 -20.96
C LYS A 207 0.05 1.78 -20.62
N LEU A 208 0.37 1.94 -19.34
CA LEU A 208 1.38 2.91 -18.90
C LEU A 208 2.74 2.59 -19.56
N TYR A 209 3.11 1.31 -19.57
CA TYR A 209 4.33 0.78 -20.18
C TYR A 209 4.42 1.02 -21.70
N GLU A 210 3.30 1.04 -22.43
CA GLU A 210 3.32 1.39 -23.87
C GLU A 210 3.82 2.82 -24.13
N VAL A 211 3.66 3.72 -23.17
CA VAL A 211 4.06 5.13 -23.26
C VAL A 211 5.45 5.34 -22.67
N THR A 212 5.70 4.85 -21.45
CA THR A 212 6.98 5.06 -20.76
C THR A 212 8.15 4.32 -21.42
N PHE A 213 7.92 3.13 -21.98
CA PHE A 213 8.97 2.35 -22.65
C PHE A 213 9.43 2.95 -23.98
N ARG A 214 8.59 3.76 -24.65
CA ARG A 214 8.99 4.48 -25.89
C ARG A 214 10.03 5.56 -25.63
N ASN A 215 10.14 6.03 -24.39
CA ASN A 215 10.96 7.17 -24.01
C ASN A 215 12.32 6.77 -23.39
N LYS A 216 12.58 5.49 -23.11
CA LYS A 216 13.84 5.02 -22.50
C LYS A 216 14.70 4.24 -23.49
N GLU A 217 15.93 4.72 -23.77
CA GLU A 217 16.92 4.02 -24.62
C GLU A 217 17.55 2.78 -23.95
N ASN A 218 17.49 2.64 -22.62
CA ASN A 218 18.25 1.60 -21.88
C ASN A 218 17.53 0.91 -20.71
N GLY A 219 16.19 0.85 -20.75
CA GLY A 219 15.43 -0.09 -19.92
C GLY A 219 14.85 0.46 -18.62
N PHE A 220 13.80 -0.24 -18.20
CA PHE A 220 13.00 -0.11 -16.98
C PHE A 220 12.21 1.19 -16.81
N PRO A 221 10.94 1.30 -17.28
CA PRO A 221 9.96 2.12 -16.59
C PRO A 221 9.73 1.56 -15.20
N GLU A 222 9.99 2.40 -14.22
CA GLU A 222 9.68 2.20 -12.81
C GLU A 222 8.28 2.82 -12.55
N ASP A 223 7.78 2.77 -11.31
CA ASP A 223 6.51 3.42 -10.95
C ASP A 223 6.51 4.89 -11.42
N PRO A 224 5.36 5.49 -11.81
CA PRO A 224 5.29 6.89 -12.28
C PRO A 224 6.08 7.88 -11.40
N GLU A 225 6.03 7.73 -10.08
CA GLU A 225 6.75 8.55 -9.11
C GLU A 225 8.28 8.52 -9.21
N GLU A 226 8.86 7.46 -9.81
CA GLU A 226 10.32 7.36 -9.99
C GLU A 226 10.78 8.11 -11.26
N ASP A 227 9.87 8.27 -12.23
CA ASP A 227 10.17 8.82 -13.55
C ASP A 227 9.61 10.23 -13.79
N TYR A 228 8.57 10.61 -13.04
CA TYR A 228 7.83 11.86 -13.21
C TYR A 228 7.56 12.51 -11.86
N GLU A 229 7.65 13.85 -11.83
CA GLU A 229 7.16 14.63 -10.70
C GLU A 229 5.63 14.78 -10.82
N PRO A 230 4.87 14.63 -9.73
CA PRO A 230 3.43 14.86 -9.76
C PRO A 230 3.15 16.33 -10.10
N ILE A 231 2.24 16.57 -11.04
CA ILE A 231 1.78 17.93 -11.39
C ILE A 231 0.75 18.45 -10.39
N GLU A 232 0.10 17.55 -9.67
CA GLU A 232 -0.85 17.87 -8.59
C GLU A 232 -1.00 16.67 -7.64
N ILE A 233 -1.30 16.96 -6.37
CA ILE A 233 -1.51 15.95 -5.33
C ILE A 233 -2.84 16.25 -4.62
N TYR A 234 -3.70 15.24 -4.52
CA TYR A 234 -4.99 15.34 -3.84
C TYR A 234 -5.09 14.42 -2.64
N TYR A 235 -5.77 14.90 -1.61
CA TYR A 235 -6.20 14.11 -0.47
C TYR A 235 -7.73 13.92 -0.50
N PRO A 236 -8.29 12.78 -0.10
CA PRO A 236 -9.73 12.49 -0.19
C PRO A 236 -10.65 13.48 0.56
N ASN A 237 -10.11 14.25 1.51
CA ASN A 237 -10.86 15.24 2.28
C ASN A 237 -10.52 16.68 1.88
N ASP A 238 -9.83 16.87 0.74
CA ASP A 238 -9.60 18.19 0.17
C ASP A 238 -10.95 18.83 -0.26
N LYS A 239 -11.02 20.15 -0.20
CA LYS A 239 -12.16 20.94 -0.65
C LYS A 239 -12.26 21.02 -2.16
N ASN A 240 -11.19 20.72 -2.91
CA ASN A 240 -11.17 20.80 -4.38
C ASN A 240 -11.04 19.44 -5.08
N LEU A 241 -12.07 18.61 -5.02
CA LEU A 241 -12.10 17.29 -5.68
C LEU A 241 -12.87 17.28 -7.02
N ASP A 242 -13.34 18.45 -7.46
CA ASP A 242 -14.08 18.62 -8.72
C ASP A 242 -13.15 18.80 -9.94
N ASP A 243 -11.84 18.94 -9.70
CA ASP A 243 -10.84 19.01 -10.77
C ASP A 243 -10.87 17.73 -11.61
N SER A 244 -10.71 17.91 -12.93
CA SER A 244 -10.91 16.85 -13.91
C SER A 244 -9.72 16.67 -14.83
N TYR A 245 -9.36 15.42 -15.10
CA TYR A 245 -8.24 15.04 -15.95
C TYR A 245 -8.70 14.12 -17.08
N THR A 246 -8.05 14.23 -18.23
CA THR A 246 -8.37 13.41 -19.42
C THR A 246 -7.43 12.21 -19.48
N LEU A 247 -8.01 11.01 -19.47
CA LEU A 247 -7.31 9.73 -19.58
C LEU A 247 -6.98 9.43 -21.06
N PHE A 248 -6.26 8.34 -21.34
CA PHE A 248 -5.77 8.08 -22.69
C PHE A 248 -6.88 7.73 -23.69
N ASP A 249 -8.02 7.23 -23.24
CA ASP A 249 -9.20 7.01 -24.08
C ASP A 249 -9.92 8.32 -24.49
N GLY A 250 -9.45 9.46 -23.98
CA GLY A 250 -9.99 10.79 -24.26
C GLY A 250 -11.20 11.17 -23.41
N LYS A 251 -11.61 10.32 -22.45
CA LYS A 251 -12.64 10.70 -21.46
C LYS A 251 -12.01 11.45 -20.30
N SER A 252 -12.77 12.38 -19.75
CA SER A 252 -12.39 13.10 -18.54
C SER A 252 -13.05 12.50 -17.30
N ILE A 253 -12.29 12.40 -16.21
CA ILE A 253 -12.76 11.95 -14.90
C ILE A 253 -12.41 13.02 -13.85
N THR A 254 -13.33 13.29 -12.93
CA THR A 254 -13.03 14.13 -11.76
C THR A 254 -12.27 13.34 -10.70
N ILE A 255 -11.46 14.00 -9.88
CA ILE A 255 -10.78 13.36 -8.75
C ILE A 255 -11.78 12.66 -7.83
N LYS A 256 -12.93 13.28 -7.55
CA LYS A 256 -14.01 12.65 -6.78
C LYS A 256 -14.51 11.34 -7.40
N GLN A 257 -14.80 11.34 -8.71
CA GLN A 257 -15.25 10.14 -9.41
C GLN A 257 -14.17 9.04 -9.41
N ALA A 258 -12.90 9.43 -9.54
CA ALA A 258 -11.77 8.52 -9.52
C ALA A 258 -11.62 7.85 -8.13
N ILE A 259 -11.76 8.61 -7.04
CA ILE A 259 -11.80 8.06 -5.66
C ILE A 259 -12.96 7.08 -5.51
N ASP A 260 -14.18 7.52 -5.83
CA ASP A 260 -15.39 6.73 -5.64
C ASP A 260 -15.32 5.41 -6.44
N PHE A 261 -14.79 5.45 -7.66
CA PHE A 261 -14.57 4.26 -8.48
C PHE A 261 -13.51 3.33 -7.87
N THR A 262 -12.34 3.85 -7.52
CA THR A 262 -11.22 3.05 -7.01
C THR A 262 -11.61 2.36 -5.71
N GLU A 263 -12.27 3.05 -4.78
CA GLU A 263 -12.76 2.43 -3.54
C GLU A 263 -13.82 1.35 -3.84
N ASP A 264 -14.78 1.61 -4.74
CA ASP A 264 -15.79 0.61 -5.10
C ASP A 264 -15.16 -0.61 -5.79
N TYR A 265 -14.14 -0.40 -6.61
CA TYR A 265 -13.42 -1.47 -7.30
C TYR A 265 -12.83 -2.47 -6.30
N PHE A 266 -12.02 -2.00 -5.35
CA PHE A 266 -11.34 -2.86 -4.38
C PHE A 266 -12.24 -3.42 -3.29
N ASN A 267 -13.38 -2.77 -3.02
CA ASN A 267 -14.31 -3.23 -1.99
C ASN A 267 -15.42 -4.15 -2.53
N ASN A 268 -15.83 -3.99 -3.80
CA ASN A 268 -17.05 -4.63 -4.31
C ASN A 268 -16.91 -5.29 -5.69
N ARG A 269 -15.85 -5.01 -6.48
CA ARG A 269 -15.76 -5.46 -7.88
C ARG A 269 -14.64 -6.46 -8.17
N LEU A 270 -13.76 -6.72 -7.20
CA LEU A 270 -12.69 -7.71 -7.38
C LEU A 270 -13.27 -9.09 -7.76
N PRO A 271 -12.61 -9.84 -8.66
CA PRO A 271 -13.08 -11.17 -9.08
C PRO A 271 -12.83 -12.26 -8.04
N TYR A 272 -12.43 -11.87 -6.82
CA TYR A 272 -12.13 -12.75 -5.70
C TYR A 272 -12.57 -12.10 -4.39
N ASP A 273 -12.78 -12.93 -3.38
CA ASP A 273 -13.18 -12.46 -2.06
C ASP A 273 -12.06 -11.62 -1.43
N SER A 274 -12.43 -10.46 -0.90
CA SER A 274 -11.62 -9.66 0.01
C SER A 274 -12.02 -9.88 1.46
N MET A 275 -11.23 -9.39 2.42
CA MET A 275 -11.58 -9.44 3.84
C MET A 275 -12.84 -8.58 4.09
N PRO A 276 -14.00 -9.16 4.46
CA PRO A 276 -15.26 -8.43 4.48
C PRO A 276 -15.31 -7.31 5.53
N ASP A 277 -14.53 -7.43 6.60
CA ASP A 277 -14.48 -6.45 7.69
C ASP A 277 -13.44 -5.33 7.44
N VAL A 278 -12.67 -5.43 6.35
CA VAL A 278 -11.60 -4.49 6.02
C VAL A 278 -11.89 -3.86 4.68
N LYS A 279 -12.15 -2.56 4.70
CA LYS A 279 -12.31 -1.78 3.48
C LYS A 279 -10.97 -1.29 2.96
N ARG A 280 -10.91 -0.97 1.67
CA ARG A 280 -9.84 -0.20 1.04
C ARG A 280 -10.29 1.24 0.88
N LYS A 281 -9.41 2.17 1.26
CA LYS A 281 -9.62 3.61 1.19
C LYS A 281 -8.49 4.25 0.43
N VAL A 282 -8.82 5.21 -0.43
CA VAL A 282 -7.80 6.07 -1.04
C VAL A 282 -7.28 6.99 0.06
N ALA A 283 -5.97 7.12 0.19
CA ALA A 283 -5.31 8.01 1.14
C ALA A 283 -4.71 9.24 0.45
N LYS A 284 -4.18 9.04 -0.77
CA LYS A 284 -3.52 10.08 -1.58
C LYS A 284 -3.72 9.76 -3.06
N ILE A 285 -3.75 10.80 -3.89
CA ILE A 285 -3.76 10.68 -5.34
C ILE A 285 -2.68 11.59 -5.89
N GLU A 286 -1.82 11.03 -6.74
CA GLU A 286 -0.80 11.75 -7.46
C GLU A 286 -1.16 11.77 -8.94
N VAL A 287 -1.15 12.97 -9.51
CA VAL A 287 -1.45 13.18 -10.92
C VAL A 287 -0.15 13.39 -11.67
N PHE A 288 0.12 12.55 -12.65
CA PHE A 288 1.31 12.64 -13.48
C PHE A 288 0.93 12.94 -14.94
N GLU A 289 1.67 13.86 -15.56
CA GLU A 289 1.65 14.03 -17.02
C GLU A 289 2.81 13.22 -17.62
N VAL A 290 2.49 12.09 -18.26
CA VAL A 290 3.50 11.13 -18.75
C VAL A 290 3.85 11.33 -20.23
N GLU A 291 3.03 12.08 -20.96
CA GLU A 291 3.25 12.64 -22.30
C GLU A 291 2.37 13.89 -22.44
N GLU A 292 2.63 14.78 -23.39
CA GLU A 292 1.84 16.00 -23.60
C GLU A 292 0.32 15.70 -23.67
N GLY A 293 -0.41 16.16 -22.66
CA GLY A 293 -1.86 15.97 -22.53
C GLY A 293 -2.32 14.56 -22.11
N LYS A 294 -1.41 13.68 -21.71
CA LYS A 294 -1.68 12.30 -21.28
C LYS A 294 -1.46 12.15 -19.78
N ILE A 295 -2.56 11.95 -19.06
CA ILE A 295 -2.58 11.92 -17.59
C ILE A 295 -2.61 10.48 -17.07
N CYS A 296 -1.87 10.25 -16.00
CA CYS A 296 -1.90 9.05 -15.17
C CYS A 296 -2.33 9.46 -13.76
N LEU A 297 -3.30 8.75 -13.19
CA LEU A 297 -3.71 8.90 -11.79
C LEU A 297 -3.17 7.72 -10.99
N GLU A 298 -2.27 7.97 -10.05
CA GLU A 298 -1.80 6.97 -9.08
C GLU A 298 -2.52 7.16 -7.75
N PHE A 299 -3.03 6.07 -7.19
CA PHE A 299 -3.74 6.05 -5.91
C PHE A 299 -2.89 5.32 -4.88
N SER A 300 -2.55 5.99 -3.79
CA SER A 300 -2.13 5.32 -2.56
C SER A 300 -3.36 4.88 -1.80
N LEU A 301 -3.48 3.57 -1.57
CA LEU A 301 -4.59 2.92 -0.89
C LEU A 301 -4.13 2.37 0.46
N THR A 302 -5.02 2.40 1.45
CA THR A 302 -4.79 1.86 2.79
C THR A 302 -5.97 0.98 3.23
N ARG A 303 -5.74 0.07 4.17
CA ARG A 303 -6.84 -0.63 4.84
C ARG A 303 -7.60 0.34 5.76
N CYS A 304 -8.88 0.08 5.93
CA CYS A 304 -9.74 0.70 6.90
C CYS A 304 -10.48 -0.39 7.67
N TYR A 305 -10.29 -0.42 8.99
CA TYR A 305 -10.91 -1.40 9.88
C TYR A 305 -11.68 -0.66 10.97
N GLU A 306 -12.94 -1.03 11.20
CA GLU A 306 -13.82 -0.33 12.15
C GLU A 306 -13.88 1.21 11.92
N GLY A 307 -13.73 1.61 10.65
CA GLY A 307 -13.78 2.99 10.21
C GLY A 307 -12.53 3.83 10.53
N LEU A 308 -11.43 3.21 10.93
CA LEU A 308 -10.13 3.86 11.09
C LEU A 308 -9.12 3.31 10.06
N ILE A 309 -8.44 4.20 9.35
CA ILE A 309 -7.43 3.83 8.34
C ILE A 309 -6.11 3.40 8.99
N PHE A 310 -5.31 2.61 8.30
CA PHE A 310 -3.94 2.29 8.75
C PHE A 310 -2.94 3.34 8.29
N ASN A 311 -1.84 3.48 9.03
CA ASN A 311 -0.75 4.38 8.66
C ASN A 311 -0.27 4.10 7.23
N THR A 312 -0.19 5.13 6.40
CA THR A 312 0.44 5.09 5.07
C THR A 312 1.81 5.74 5.10
N GLY A 313 2.66 5.36 4.17
CA GLY A 313 3.90 6.05 3.85
C GLY A 313 3.64 7.50 3.42
N THR A 314 4.72 8.27 3.36
CA THR A 314 4.69 9.71 3.11
C THR A 314 4.97 10.08 1.67
N ILE A 315 4.82 11.38 1.40
CA ILE A 315 5.42 12.07 0.25
C ILE A 315 6.90 11.65 0.16
N ASN A 316 7.31 11.12 -1.00
CA ASN A 316 8.68 10.71 -1.35
C ASN A 316 9.26 9.45 -0.69
N SER A 317 8.44 8.57 -0.10
CA SER A 317 8.96 7.38 0.60
C SER A 317 9.38 6.23 -0.34
N VAL A 318 10.25 6.48 -1.32
CA VAL A 318 11.01 5.40 -1.96
C VAL A 318 12.21 5.08 -1.07
N GLY A 319 12.13 3.99 -0.31
CA GLY A 319 13.26 3.43 0.44
C GLY A 319 13.50 3.98 1.86
N VAL A 320 12.62 4.84 2.39
CA VAL A 320 12.66 5.24 3.81
C VAL A 320 12.03 4.14 4.66
N ILE A 321 12.86 3.45 5.46
CA ILE A 321 12.39 2.48 6.45
C ILE A 321 11.71 3.25 7.58
N SER A 322 10.40 3.40 7.50
CA SER A 322 9.57 3.91 8.59
C SER A 322 9.72 3.01 9.82
N SER A 323 9.72 3.62 11.01
CA SER A 323 9.75 2.89 12.28
C SER A 323 8.41 2.19 12.57
N HIS A 324 7.40 2.48 11.77
CA HIS A 324 6.07 1.90 11.82
C HIS A 324 5.73 1.21 10.50
N LYS A 325 4.93 0.14 10.54
CA LYS A 325 4.50 -0.52 9.31
C LYS A 325 3.51 0.37 8.57
N THR A 326 3.86 0.75 7.35
CA THR A 326 2.98 1.45 6.42
C THR A 326 2.11 0.46 5.64
N ASP A 327 0.91 0.89 5.28
CA ASP A 327 -0.10 0.08 4.60
C ASP A 327 -0.30 0.62 3.19
N ASP A 328 0.75 0.50 2.38
CA ASP A 328 0.79 1.12 1.07
C ASP A 328 0.44 0.11 -0.02
N PHE A 329 -0.68 0.35 -0.69
CA PHE A 329 -1.10 -0.35 -1.89
C PHE A 329 -1.22 0.66 -3.00
N LYS A 330 -0.75 0.31 -4.19
CA LYS A 330 -0.82 1.22 -5.34
C LYS A 330 -1.83 0.71 -6.34
N ALA A 331 -2.61 1.65 -6.89
CA ALA A 331 -3.43 1.41 -8.05
C ALA A 331 -3.21 2.55 -9.04
N ILE A 332 -3.35 2.25 -10.33
CA ILE A 332 -3.15 3.20 -11.42
C ILE A 332 -4.36 3.17 -12.34
N MET A 333 -4.81 4.36 -12.73
CA MET A 333 -5.82 4.60 -13.76
C MET A 333 -5.20 5.49 -14.84
N VAL A 334 -5.16 4.99 -16.09
CA VAL A 334 -4.46 5.67 -17.18
C VAL A 334 -5.20 5.59 -18.53
N ASP A 335 -5.79 4.44 -18.89
CA ASP A 335 -6.46 4.27 -20.18
C ASP A 335 -7.91 4.70 -20.12
N THR A 336 -8.64 4.07 -19.23
CA THR A 336 -10.10 4.19 -19.09
C THR A 336 -10.45 4.47 -17.63
N ASP A 337 -11.73 4.68 -17.34
CA ASP A 337 -12.26 4.77 -15.99
C ASP A 337 -12.26 3.43 -15.23
N ASP A 338 -11.24 2.60 -15.43
CA ASP A 338 -11.00 1.32 -14.77
C ASP A 338 -9.58 1.26 -14.20
N ILE A 339 -9.32 0.32 -13.28
CA ILE A 339 -7.97 0.11 -12.75
C ILE A 339 -7.14 -0.63 -13.80
N ASP A 340 -6.07 0.01 -14.27
CA ASP A 340 -5.16 -0.54 -15.28
C ASP A 340 -4.05 -1.36 -14.65
N GLU A 341 -3.55 -0.90 -13.51
CA GLU A 341 -2.46 -1.57 -12.78
C GLU A 341 -2.74 -1.48 -11.29
N TYR A 342 -2.40 -2.53 -10.56
CA TYR A 342 -2.32 -2.46 -9.11
C TYR A 342 -1.27 -3.43 -8.60
N ILE A 343 -0.48 -2.94 -7.66
CA ILE A 343 0.61 -3.68 -7.05
C ILE A 343 0.35 -3.71 -5.55
N GLY A 344 0.38 -4.92 -5.01
CA GLY A 344 0.34 -5.13 -3.57
C GLY A 344 -0.62 -6.25 -3.19
N ASN A 345 -0.92 -6.28 -1.89
CA ASN A 345 -1.78 -7.29 -1.29
C ASN A 345 -3.17 -6.69 -0.92
N PRO A 346 -4.08 -6.45 -1.89
CA PRO A 346 -5.44 -5.97 -1.60
C PRO A 346 -6.22 -6.93 -0.69
N ASN A 347 -5.67 -8.12 -0.47
CA ASN A 347 -6.22 -9.15 0.36
C ASN A 347 -5.56 -9.32 1.73
N ASN A 348 -4.49 -8.58 2.06
CA ASN A 348 -3.59 -8.78 3.22
C ASN A 348 -4.30 -9.49 4.38
N TYR A 349 -4.26 -10.84 4.33
CA TYR A 349 -5.21 -11.70 5.04
C TYR A 349 -4.94 -11.77 6.54
N ASN A 350 -3.96 -11.02 7.03
CA ASN A 350 -3.65 -11.01 8.44
C ASN A 350 -4.92 -10.71 9.24
N LYS A 351 -5.22 -11.62 10.16
CA LYS A 351 -6.41 -11.52 10.98
C LYS A 351 -6.26 -10.31 11.89
N LEU A 352 -7.26 -9.44 11.87
CA LEU A 352 -7.36 -8.30 12.77
C LEU A 352 -8.25 -8.68 13.95
N ILE A 353 -7.72 -8.52 15.16
CA ILE A 353 -8.38 -8.91 16.41
C ILE A 353 -8.40 -7.70 17.33
N LYS A 354 -9.59 -7.29 17.78
CA LYS A 354 -9.74 -6.26 18.82
C LYS A 354 -9.15 -6.78 20.14
N THR A 355 -8.21 -6.05 20.71
CA THR A 355 -7.52 -6.44 21.96
C THR A 355 -7.96 -5.62 23.18
N SER A 356 -8.50 -4.42 22.96
CA SER A 356 -8.98 -3.55 24.02
C SER A 356 -10.49 -3.62 24.22
N LYS A 357 -10.96 -3.04 25.33
CA LYS A 357 -12.34 -2.56 25.43
C LYS A 357 -12.54 -1.39 24.46
N ALA A 358 -13.79 -1.11 24.13
CA ALA A 358 -14.14 0.06 23.31
C ALA A 358 -13.62 1.35 23.95
N ILE A 359 -12.97 2.17 23.14
CA ILE A 359 -12.45 3.48 23.49
C ILE A 359 -13.49 4.50 23.02
N THR A 360 -14.14 5.19 23.96
CA THR A 360 -15.26 6.12 23.68
C THR A 360 -14.86 7.58 23.78
N GLU A 361 -13.76 7.86 24.47
CA GLU A 361 -13.20 9.20 24.62
C GLU A 361 -11.70 9.11 24.31
N ILE A 362 -11.20 10.08 23.55
CA ILE A 362 -9.80 10.17 23.11
C ILE A 362 -9.28 11.59 23.32
N VAL A 363 -7.96 11.73 23.41
CA VAL A 363 -7.28 13.02 23.47
C VAL A 363 -7.79 13.91 22.32
N SER A 364 -8.31 15.09 22.66
CA SER A 364 -8.82 16.03 21.68
C SER A 364 -7.73 16.49 20.72
N LEU A 365 -8.10 16.86 19.49
CA LEU A 365 -7.13 17.33 18.51
C LEU A 365 -6.39 18.59 19.01
N ASP A 366 -7.10 19.51 19.66
CA ASP A 366 -6.53 20.70 20.28
C ASP A 366 -5.48 20.34 21.35
N SER A 367 -5.80 19.38 22.22
CA SER A 367 -4.85 18.91 23.24
C SER A 367 -3.64 18.21 22.64
N ALA A 368 -3.83 17.44 21.57
CA ALA A 368 -2.73 16.77 20.86
C ALA A 368 -1.79 17.79 20.20
N LEU A 369 -2.31 18.82 19.53
CA LEU A 369 -1.55 19.88 18.90
C LEU A 369 -0.86 20.79 19.93
N GLN A 370 -1.53 21.12 21.03
CA GLN A 370 -0.94 21.87 22.13
C GLN A 370 0.24 21.12 22.74
N ALA A 371 0.04 19.83 23.08
CA ALA A 371 1.10 18.99 23.59
C ALA A 371 2.25 18.87 22.59
N LEU A 372 1.96 18.73 21.29
CA LEU A 372 2.99 18.73 20.26
C LEU A 372 3.79 20.04 20.24
N SER A 373 3.11 21.17 20.18
CA SER A 373 3.75 22.50 20.16
C SER A 373 4.63 22.76 21.38
N GLU A 374 4.20 22.34 22.58
CA GLU A 374 4.94 22.51 23.84
C GLU A 374 6.18 21.62 23.94
N ASN A 375 6.16 20.47 23.26
CA ASN A 375 7.25 19.48 23.31
C ASN A 375 8.25 19.63 22.16
N ILE A 376 7.86 20.33 21.09
CA ILE A 376 8.79 20.84 20.10
C ILE A 376 9.64 21.92 20.77
N GLY A 377 10.96 21.76 20.75
CA GLY A 377 11.87 22.76 21.33
C GLY A 377 11.69 24.12 20.64
N SER A 378 11.81 25.21 21.41
CA SER A 378 11.56 26.60 20.98
C SER A 378 12.37 27.14 19.79
N ASN A 379 13.26 26.32 19.21
CA ASN A 379 14.08 26.67 18.05
C ASN A 379 13.55 26.07 16.74
N SER A 380 12.48 25.29 16.79
CA SER A 380 11.90 24.62 15.63
C SER A 380 10.46 25.06 15.44
N ARG A 381 10.09 25.34 14.18
CA ARG A 381 8.75 25.74 13.79
C ARG A 381 8.34 24.90 12.58
N TYR A 382 7.10 24.45 12.57
CA TYR A 382 6.61 23.47 11.62
C TYR A 382 5.35 23.95 10.92
N GLU A 383 5.36 23.85 9.59
CA GLU A 383 4.18 24.01 8.76
C GLU A 383 3.40 22.69 8.70
N VAL A 384 2.25 22.61 9.35
CA VAL A 384 1.34 21.47 9.34
C VAL A 384 0.66 21.37 7.98
N LYS A 385 0.75 20.21 7.35
CA LYS A 385 0.16 19.91 6.03
C LYS A 385 -1.12 19.09 6.16
N SER A 386 -1.06 18.03 6.96
CA SER A 386 -2.17 17.09 7.13
C SER A 386 -2.27 16.55 8.54
N ILE A 387 -3.48 16.18 8.94
CA ILE A 387 -3.80 15.55 10.22
C ILE A 387 -4.71 14.36 9.96
N GLU A 388 -4.35 13.18 10.45
CA GLU A 388 -5.11 11.95 10.23
C GLU A 388 -5.35 11.17 11.52
N MET A 389 -6.55 10.62 11.68
CA MET A 389 -6.80 9.54 12.64
C MET A 389 -6.40 8.21 12.01
N ILE A 390 -5.44 7.51 12.62
CA ILE A 390 -4.89 6.27 12.07
C ILE A 390 -4.76 5.14 13.10
N TYR A 391 -4.66 3.91 12.59
CA TYR A 391 -4.00 2.80 13.27
C TYR A 391 -2.49 2.88 13.07
N LEU A 392 -1.76 3.26 14.13
CA LEU A 392 -0.31 3.19 14.17
C LEU A 392 0.13 1.77 14.55
N ARG A 393 0.86 1.11 13.64
CA ARG A 393 1.30 -0.29 13.82
C ARG A 393 2.73 -0.37 14.36
N ASN A 394 2.87 -1.10 15.46
CA ASN A 394 4.14 -1.37 16.11
C ASN A 394 4.44 -2.87 16.13
N ALA A 395 5.70 -3.23 15.93
CA ALA A 395 6.18 -4.60 16.04
C ALA A 395 6.11 -5.07 17.50
N LEU A 396 5.43 -6.19 17.76
CA LEU A 396 5.26 -6.69 19.14
C LEU A 396 6.57 -7.18 19.76
N ASP A 397 7.51 -7.65 18.95
CA ASP A 397 8.85 -8.09 19.34
C ASP A 397 9.91 -6.98 19.21
N GLY A 398 9.50 -5.77 18.81
CA GLY A 398 10.38 -4.64 18.52
C GLY A 398 11.20 -4.80 17.23
N ASN A 399 10.98 -5.86 16.45
CA ASN A 399 11.67 -6.10 15.18
C ASN A 399 10.72 -5.89 13.98
N ILE A 400 10.73 -4.68 13.46
CA ILE A 400 9.87 -4.22 12.35
C ILE A 400 10.11 -5.03 11.06
N LEU A 401 11.30 -5.60 10.85
CA LEU A 401 11.64 -6.28 9.61
C LEU A 401 11.18 -7.74 9.54
N ASN A 402 11.10 -8.42 10.69
CA ASN A 402 10.89 -9.86 10.74
C ASN A 402 9.70 -10.27 11.62
N THR A 403 8.78 -9.34 11.93
CA THR A 403 7.62 -9.67 12.76
C THR A 403 6.38 -10.00 11.94
N GLU A 404 5.81 -11.16 12.26
CA GLU A 404 4.52 -11.64 11.75
C GLU A 404 3.34 -11.13 12.60
N ASN A 405 3.62 -10.40 13.70
CA ASN A 405 2.62 -9.96 14.67
C ASN A 405 2.76 -8.47 15.00
N TRP A 406 1.68 -7.72 14.73
CA TRP A 406 1.67 -6.28 14.94
C TRP A 406 0.59 -5.88 15.94
N GLU A 407 0.85 -4.83 16.71
CA GLU A 407 -0.14 -4.12 17.52
C GLU A 407 -0.50 -2.81 16.82
N GLY A 408 -1.78 -2.55 16.62
CA GLY A 408 -2.30 -1.29 16.10
C GLY A 408 -2.97 -0.49 17.20
N LYS A 409 -2.53 0.76 17.40
CA LYS A 409 -3.15 1.71 18.35
C LYS A 409 -3.71 2.92 17.61
N PRO A 410 -4.88 3.44 18.01
CA PRO A 410 -5.37 4.72 17.51
C PRO A 410 -4.40 5.86 17.83
N ALA A 411 -4.03 6.64 16.82
CA ALA A 411 -3.13 7.77 16.95
C ALA A 411 -3.55 8.93 16.03
N TRP A 412 -3.22 10.14 16.45
CA TRP A 412 -3.19 11.30 15.56
C TRP A 412 -1.87 11.30 14.81
N LYS A 413 -1.90 11.22 13.49
CA LYS A 413 -0.75 11.46 12.61
C LYS A 413 -0.80 12.93 12.19
N VAL A 414 0.30 13.66 12.36
CA VAL A 414 0.43 15.06 11.99
C VAL A 414 1.66 15.18 11.09
N GLU A 415 1.44 15.43 9.80
CA GLU A 415 2.52 15.64 8.83
C GLU A 415 2.87 17.11 8.75
N CYS A 416 4.17 17.39 8.81
CA CYS A 416 4.72 18.73 8.92
C CYS A 416 5.96 18.90 8.04
N THR A 417 6.24 20.15 7.64
CA THR A 417 7.54 20.54 7.08
C THR A 417 8.23 21.48 8.08
N ASN A 418 9.51 21.25 8.38
CA ASN A 418 10.29 22.09 9.28
C ASN A 418 10.75 23.37 8.57
N ASP A 419 10.40 24.54 9.11
CA ASP A 419 10.74 25.86 8.53
C ASP A 419 12.26 26.10 8.43
N ASN A 420 13.06 25.40 9.23
CA ASN A 420 14.51 25.67 9.31
C ASN A 420 15.33 24.98 8.21
N ASP A 421 14.92 23.78 7.80
CA ASP A 421 15.70 22.90 6.94
C ASP A 421 14.86 22.20 5.85
N ASP A 422 13.59 22.55 5.73
CA ASP A 422 12.61 21.99 4.78
C ASP A 422 12.42 20.46 4.90
N THR A 423 12.90 19.84 6.00
CA THR A 423 12.73 18.40 6.23
C THR A 423 11.29 18.10 6.59
N ASN A 424 10.73 17.03 6.01
CA ASN A 424 9.40 16.55 6.37
C ASN A 424 9.45 15.73 7.66
N TYR A 425 8.47 15.93 8.53
CA TYR A 425 8.33 15.22 9.79
C TYR A 425 6.92 14.68 9.94
N ILE A 426 6.82 13.52 10.55
CA ILE A 426 5.55 12.97 11.01
C ILE A 426 5.58 12.89 12.52
N PHE A 427 4.57 13.44 13.16
CA PHE A 427 4.32 13.26 14.59
C PHE A 427 3.14 12.32 14.79
N TYR A 428 3.28 11.39 15.72
CA TYR A 428 2.23 10.48 16.13
C TYR A 428 1.88 10.73 17.59
N VAL A 429 0.62 11.09 17.86
CA VAL A 429 0.11 11.30 19.22
C VAL A 429 -0.87 10.19 19.58
N ASP A 430 -0.52 9.37 20.56
CA ASP A 430 -1.37 8.29 21.07
C ASP A 430 -2.69 8.86 21.61
N MET A 431 -3.82 8.41 21.05
CA MET A 431 -5.14 8.96 21.34
C MET A 431 -5.66 8.64 22.75
N GLN A 432 -5.04 7.72 23.48
CA GLN A 432 -5.45 7.37 24.85
C GLN A 432 -4.57 8.03 25.91
N THR A 433 -3.34 8.38 25.56
CA THR A 433 -2.32 8.80 26.53
C THR A 433 -1.70 10.16 26.23
N GLY A 434 -1.85 10.67 25.01
CA GLY A 434 -1.21 11.89 24.52
C GLY A 434 0.29 11.75 24.31
N ARG A 435 0.84 10.53 24.35
CA ARG A 435 2.27 10.29 24.14
C ARG A 435 2.65 10.57 22.70
N ILE A 436 3.75 11.30 22.53
CA ILE A 436 4.23 11.74 21.23
C ILE A 436 5.41 10.85 20.80
N GLN A 437 5.36 10.41 19.54
CA GLN A 437 6.45 9.80 18.80
C GLN A 437 6.64 10.62 17.51
N TYR A 438 7.83 10.59 16.91
CA TYR A 438 8.05 11.28 15.64
C TYR A 438 9.11 10.59 14.80
N GLU A 439 9.03 10.81 13.49
CA GLU A 439 10.04 10.40 12.53
C GLU A 439 10.31 11.51 11.51
N ALA A 440 11.58 11.63 11.10
CA ALA A 440 12.00 12.50 10.00
C ALA A 440 11.92 11.72 8.70
N VAL A 441 11.36 12.35 7.68
CA VAL A 441 11.17 11.79 6.34
C VAL A 441 12.05 12.60 5.40
N ASN A 442 13.05 11.93 4.82
CA ASN A 442 13.97 12.51 3.84
C ASN A 442 13.57 12.13 2.43
#